data_AF-A0A534PAF6-F1
#
_entry.id   AF-A0A534PAF6-F1
#
_cell.length_a   1.000
_cell.length_b   1.000
_cell.length_c   1.000
_cell.angle_alpha   90.00
_cell.angle_beta   90.00
_cell.angle_gamma   90.00
#
_symmetry.space_group_name_H-M   'P 1'
#
loop_
_entity.id
_entity.type
_entity.pdbx_description
1 polymer ?
#
loop_
_entity_poly.entity_id
_entity_poly.type
_entity_poly.pdbx_seq_one_letter_code
_entity_poly.pdbx_strand_id
1 'polypeptide(L)'
;MNTDVALARRHHAALKDLFTRQSGEAADFRALRRVLGLCQEASEAVDDAYCREKLRVVGEFAAEMLSHSEHGRWGRDSMSGAEFLRQQVLNALELFASRLYSIEALEHRGATGGSPWKIRSNFAQT
;
A
#
# COMPACT_ATOMS: atom_id res chain seq x y z
N MET A 1 3.59 -7.19 -18.30
CA MET A 1 3.65 -6.55 -16.97
C MET A 1 3.26 -7.59 -15.94
N ASN A 2 4.14 -7.89 -14.99
CA ASN A 2 3.95 -8.90 -13.96
C ASN A 2 3.80 -8.16 -12.63
N THR A 3 2.59 -8.12 -12.07
CA THR A 3 2.29 -7.51 -10.77
C THR A 3 2.76 -8.47 -9.69
N ASP A 4 3.68 -8.06 -8.81
CA ASP A 4 4.08 -8.86 -7.66
C ASP A 4 3.34 -8.38 -6.40
N VAL A 5 2.08 -8.82 -6.29
CA VAL A 5 1.21 -8.48 -5.15
C VAL A 5 1.80 -8.99 -3.82
N ALA A 6 2.55 -10.09 -3.84
CA ALA A 6 3.17 -10.65 -2.64
C ALA A 6 4.32 -9.77 -2.12
N LEU A 7 5.16 -9.25 -3.03
CA LEU A 7 6.18 -8.25 -2.70
C LEU A 7 5.55 -6.97 -2.16
N ALA A 8 4.51 -6.46 -2.82
CA ALA A 8 3.79 -5.27 -2.37
C ALA A 8 3.19 -5.42 -0.94
N ARG A 9 2.66 -6.60 -0.61
CA ARG A 9 2.18 -6.90 0.76
C ARG A 9 3.30 -6.92 1.78
N ARG A 10 4.47 -7.45 1.44
CA ARG A 10 5.64 -7.45 2.34
C ARG A 10 6.06 -6.01 2.66
N HIS A 11 6.10 -5.14 1.67
CA HIS A 11 6.38 -3.72 1.89
C HIS A 11 5.30 -3.04 2.73
N HIS A 12 4.02 -3.30 2.46
CA HIS A 12 2.91 -2.82 3.29
C HIS A 12 3.05 -3.25 4.76
N ALA A 13 3.37 -4.52 5.02
CA ALA A 13 3.55 -5.02 6.38
C ALA A 13 4.74 -4.34 7.08
N ALA A 14 5.85 -4.16 6.38
CA ALA A 14 7.01 -3.44 6.90
C ALA A 14 6.71 -1.97 7.22
N LEU A 15 5.97 -1.27 6.34
CA LEU A 15 5.51 0.09 6.57
C LEU A 15 4.58 0.17 7.79
N LYS A 16 3.60 -0.74 7.89
CA LYS A 16 2.66 -0.77 9.01
C LYS A 16 3.35 -1.03 10.34
N ASP A 17 4.32 -1.93 10.39
CA ASP A 17 5.10 -2.20 11.62
C ASP A 17 5.91 -0.97 12.06
N LEU A 18 6.55 -0.26 11.11
CA LEU A 18 7.28 0.99 11.40
C LEU A 18 6.36 2.04 12.06
N PHE A 19 5.20 2.30 11.46
CA PHE A 19 4.28 3.32 11.98
C PHE A 19 3.50 2.89 13.22
N THR A 20 3.41 1.59 13.51
CA THR A 20 2.82 1.10 14.77
C THR A 20 3.76 1.32 15.95
N ARG A 21 5.09 1.30 15.71
CA ARG A 21 6.11 1.49 16.76
C ARG A 21 6.55 2.93 16.94
N GLN A 22 6.29 3.80 15.97
CA GLN A 22 6.79 5.17 15.95
C GLN A 22 5.89 6.13 16.75
N SER A 23 6.47 6.85 17.72
CA SER A 23 5.76 7.89 18.49
C SER A 23 5.69 9.23 17.75
N GLY A 24 6.67 9.52 16.89
CA GLY A 24 6.74 10.78 16.12
C GLY A 24 7.15 12.00 16.95
N GLU A 25 7.69 11.78 18.15
CA GLU A 25 8.09 12.84 19.09
C GLU A 25 9.45 13.47 18.74
N ALA A 26 10.25 12.79 17.93
CA ALA A 26 11.54 13.28 17.44
C ALA A 26 11.69 13.03 15.95
N ALA A 27 12.41 13.93 15.28
CA ALA A 27 12.80 13.74 13.89
C ALA A 27 13.67 12.49 13.75
N ASP A 28 13.36 11.65 12.77
CA ASP A 28 14.08 10.42 12.46
C ASP A 28 14.24 10.27 10.94
N PHE A 29 15.27 10.93 10.42
CA PHE A 29 15.62 10.89 8.99
C PHE A 29 15.99 9.48 8.51
N ARG A 30 16.45 8.59 9.40
CA ARG A 30 16.76 7.21 9.05
C ARG A 30 15.48 6.42 8.81
N ALA A 31 14.49 6.56 9.69
CA ALA A 31 13.17 6.02 9.47
C ALA A 31 12.53 6.60 8.21
N LEU A 32 12.66 7.91 7.97
CA LEU A 32 12.10 8.55 6.76
C LEU A 32 12.67 7.94 5.49
N ARG A 33 14.00 7.82 5.37
CA ARG A 33 14.64 7.21 4.20
C ARG A 33 14.16 5.77 3.97
N ARG A 34 13.96 5.01 5.06
CA ARG A 34 13.44 3.65 4.98
C ARG A 34 12.00 3.60 4.48
N VAL A 35 11.14 4.50 4.96
CA VAL A 35 9.74 4.60 4.50
C VAL A 35 9.69 4.94 3.01
N LEU A 36 10.46 5.94 2.56
CA LEU A 36 10.48 6.33 1.15
C LEU A 36 10.97 5.19 0.24
N GLY A 37 11.99 4.45 0.66
CA GLY A 37 12.45 3.25 -0.08
C GLY A 37 11.37 2.18 -0.20
N LEU A 38 10.69 1.85 0.90
CA LEU A 38 9.60 0.87 0.90
C LEU A 38 8.41 1.33 0.04
N CYS A 39 8.07 2.62 0.03
CA CYS A 39 7.02 3.18 -0.81
C CYS A 39 7.37 3.10 -2.30
N GLN A 40 8.63 3.35 -2.66
CA GLN A 40 9.11 3.23 -4.04
C GLN A 40 9.08 1.77 -4.50
N GLU A 41 9.67 0.86 -3.73
CA GLU A 41 9.70 -0.58 -4.04
C GLU A 41 8.28 -1.16 -4.17
N ALA A 42 7.36 -0.77 -3.28
CA ALA A 42 5.95 -1.17 -3.37
C ALA A 42 5.23 -0.60 -4.61
N SER A 43 5.58 0.61 -5.03
CA SER A 43 5.01 1.26 -6.23
C SER A 43 5.51 0.61 -7.51
N GLU A 44 6.74 0.12 -7.53
CA GLU A 44 7.33 -0.59 -8.65
C GLU A 44 6.80 -2.03 -8.76
N ALA A 45 6.49 -2.65 -7.62
CA ALA A 45 5.93 -4.01 -7.58
C ALA A 45 4.51 -4.11 -8.17
N VAL A 46 3.75 -3.00 -8.19
CA VAL A 46 2.35 -2.98 -8.61
C VAL A 46 2.08 -1.85 -9.59
N ASP A 47 1.77 -2.21 -10.84
CA ASP A 47 1.40 -1.25 -11.86
C ASP A 47 -0.07 -0.81 -11.73
N ASP A 48 -0.38 -0.10 -10.65
CA ASP A 48 -1.71 0.47 -10.40
C ASP A 48 -1.59 1.93 -9.96
N ALA A 49 -2.26 2.83 -10.68
CA ALA A 49 -2.19 4.27 -10.44
C ALA A 49 -2.73 4.67 -9.05
N TYR A 50 -3.75 3.96 -8.56
CA TYR A 50 -4.31 4.21 -7.23
C TYR A 50 -3.32 3.78 -6.15
N CYS A 51 -2.68 2.63 -6.30
CA CYS A 51 -1.60 2.19 -5.41
C CYS A 51 -0.46 3.20 -5.34
N ARG A 52 0.04 3.67 -6.50
CA ARG A 52 1.10 4.70 -6.56
C ARG A 52 0.70 5.99 -5.83
N GLU A 53 -0.52 6.45 -6.04
CA GLU A 53 -1.03 7.65 -5.39
C GLU A 53 -1.12 7.48 -3.87
N LYS A 54 -1.59 6.33 -3.37
CA LYS A 54 -1.63 6.07 -1.92
C LYS A 54 -0.24 5.97 -1.30
N LEU A 55 0.72 5.37 -1.98
CA LEU A 55 2.10 5.29 -1.52
C LEU A 55 2.80 6.66 -1.54
N ARG A 56 2.47 7.53 -2.51
CA ARG A 56 2.90 8.94 -2.50
C ARG A 56 2.40 9.67 -1.26
N VAL A 57 1.10 9.56 -0.96
CA VAL A 57 0.48 10.17 0.22
C VAL A 57 1.12 9.66 1.53
N VAL A 58 1.45 8.37 1.62
CA VAL A 58 2.21 7.82 2.76
C VAL A 58 3.56 8.52 2.89
N GLY A 59 4.30 8.68 1.79
CA GLY A 59 5.60 9.36 1.78
C GLY A 59 5.52 10.81 2.24
N GLU A 60 4.49 11.55 1.84
CA GLU A 60 4.29 12.95 2.22
C GLU A 60 4.01 13.12 3.72
N PHE A 61 3.08 12.35 4.27
CA PHE A 61 2.80 12.41 5.71
C PHE A 61 3.94 11.84 6.55
N ALA A 62 4.68 10.85 6.04
CA ALA A 62 5.88 10.35 6.70
C ALA A 62 6.99 11.40 6.73
N ALA A 63 7.18 12.16 5.64
CA ALA A 63 8.14 13.26 5.60
C ALA A 63 7.80 14.29 6.66
N GLU A 64 6.55 14.74 6.70
CA GLU A 64 6.03 15.66 7.72
C GLU A 64 6.29 15.17 9.15
N MET A 65 6.01 13.90 9.43
CA MET A 65 6.12 13.31 10.75
C MET A 65 7.57 13.11 11.20
N LEU A 66 8.47 12.77 10.28
CA LEU A 66 9.82 12.29 10.59
C LEU A 66 10.92 13.33 10.29
N SER A 67 10.63 14.41 9.56
CA SER A 67 11.59 15.50 9.32
C SER A 67 11.49 16.62 10.37
N HIS A 68 10.37 16.70 11.09
CA HIS A 68 10.08 17.76 12.05
C HIS A 68 9.83 17.20 13.45
N SER A 69 10.29 17.91 14.47
CA SER A 69 9.99 17.61 15.88
C SER A 69 8.75 18.36 16.39
N GLU A 70 8.32 19.41 15.69
CA GLU A 70 7.17 20.22 16.07
C GLU A 70 6.02 20.04 15.07
N HIS A 71 4.95 19.38 15.51
CA HIS A 71 3.78 19.08 14.68
C HIS A 71 2.58 19.98 15.00
N GLY A 72 2.82 21.17 15.57
CA GLY A 72 1.77 22.05 16.10
C GLY A 72 0.67 22.40 15.09
N ARG A 73 1.01 22.54 13.80
CA ARG A 73 0.04 22.82 12.72
C ARG A 73 -0.95 21.67 12.44
N TRP A 74 -0.54 20.46 12.77
CA TRP A 74 -1.32 19.23 12.58
C TRP A 74 -2.13 18.87 13.83
N GLY A 75 -1.79 19.47 14.98
CA GLY A 75 -2.51 19.28 16.23
C GLY A 75 -3.98 19.70 16.14
N ARG A 76 -4.81 19.01 16.92
CA ARG A 76 -6.22 19.35 17.19
C ARG A 76 -6.42 19.31 18.70
N ASP A 77 -7.48 19.93 19.23
CA ASP A 77 -7.70 20.10 20.68
C ASP A 77 -7.57 18.82 21.53
N SER A 78 -7.75 17.63 20.94
CA SER A 78 -7.65 16.32 21.60
C SER A 78 -6.59 15.37 21.04
N MET A 79 -5.79 15.77 20.04
CA MET A 79 -4.86 14.89 19.34
C MET A 79 -3.58 15.63 18.96
N SER A 80 -2.42 15.05 19.29
CA SER A 80 -1.14 15.63 18.86
C SER A 80 -0.99 15.56 17.34
N GLY A 81 -0.23 16.49 16.77
CA GLY A 81 0.01 16.47 15.33
C GLY A 81 0.74 15.21 14.84
N ALA A 82 1.61 14.63 15.69
CA ALA A 82 2.27 13.35 15.41
C ALA A 82 1.27 12.19 15.30
N GLU A 83 0.30 12.13 16.23
CA GLU A 83 -0.76 11.13 16.19
C GLU A 83 -1.66 11.29 14.97
N PHE A 84 -2.01 12.53 14.61
CA PHE A 84 -2.77 12.82 13.40
C PHE A 84 -2.03 12.33 12.15
N LEU A 85 -0.75 12.70 11.99
CA LEU A 85 0.07 12.27 10.85
C LEU A 85 0.21 10.75 10.79
N ARG A 86 0.45 10.09 11.93
CA ARG A 86 0.50 8.62 12.02
C ARG A 86 -0.80 7.99 11.56
N GLN A 87 -1.94 8.52 12.00
CA GLN A 87 -3.25 8.02 11.59
C GLN A 87 -3.49 8.21 10.09
N GLN A 88 -3.08 9.34 9.52
CA GLN A 88 -3.18 9.59 8.08
C GLN A 88 -2.34 8.61 7.26
N VAL A 89 -1.12 8.30 7.72
CA VAL A 89 -0.28 7.27 7.11
C VAL A 89 -0.94 5.90 7.17
N LEU A 90 -1.41 5.48 8.34
CA LEU A 90 -2.04 4.16 8.51
C LEU A 90 -3.30 4.01 7.64
N ASN A 91 -4.14 5.04 7.57
CA ASN A 91 -5.31 5.05 6.69
C ASN A 91 -4.92 4.91 5.21
N ALA A 92 -3.90 5.64 4.75
CA ALA A 92 -3.40 5.50 3.38
C ALA A 92 -2.86 4.09 3.09
N LEU A 93 -2.18 3.46 4.05
CA LEU A 93 -1.74 2.07 3.96
C LEU A 93 -2.91 1.08 3.90
N GLU A 94 -3.99 1.31 4.65
CA GLU A 94 -5.20 0.47 4.58
C GLU A 94 -5.88 0.56 3.21
N LEU A 95 -5.97 1.76 2.62
CA LEU A 95 -6.49 1.94 1.26
C LEU A 95 -5.61 1.23 0.22
N PHE A 96 -4.29 1.28 0.38
CA PHE A 96 -3.36 0.53 -0.46
C PHE A 96 -3.59 -0.99 -0.33
N ALA A 97 -3.68 -1.52 0.89
CA ALA A 97 -3.94 -2.95 1.12
C ALA A 97 -5.29 -3.41 0.56
N SER A 98 -6.33 -2.60 0.69
CA SER A 98 -7.65 -2.86 0.10
C SER A 98 -7.60 -2.95 -1.43
N ARG A 99 -6.80 -2.07 -2.06
CA ARG A 99 -6.57 -2.12 -3.52
C ARG A 99 -5.80 -3.37 -3.93
N LEU A 100 -4.75 -3.75 -3.20
CA LEU A 100 -4.00 -4.99 -3.46
C LEU A 100 -4.89 -6.23 -3.42
N TYR A 101 -5.77 -6.31 -2.41
CA TYR A 101 -6.75 -7.39 -2.31
C TYR A 101 -7.68 -7.44 -3.53
N SER A 102 -8.15 -6.29 -3.99
CA SER A 102 -9.01 -6.19 -5.17
C SER A 102 -8.30 -6.64 -6.46
N ILE A 103 -7.03 -6.28 -6.62
CA ILE A 103 -6.21 -6.70 -7.78
C ILE A 103 -6.06 -8.22 -7.79
N GLU A 104 -5.65 -8.82 -6.67
CA GLU A 104 -5.50 -10.28 -6.56
C GLU A 104 -6.82 -11.02 -6.81
N ALA A 105 -7.93 -10.51 -6.30
CA ALA A 105 -9.25 -11.10 -6.52
C ALA A 105 -9.65 -11.08 -8.01
N LEU A 106 -9.29 -10.03 -8.76
CA LEU A 106 -9.54 -9.94 -10.20
C LEU A 106 -8.66 -10.92 -10.99
N GLU A 107 -7.38 -11.05 -10.62
CA GLU A 107 -6.45 -12.00 -11.24
C GLU A 107 -6.90 -13.45 -11.04
N HIS A 108 -7.36 -13.81 -9.83
CA HIS A 108 -7.83 -15.16 -9.53
C HIS A 108 -9.11 -15.54 -10.31
N ARG A 109 -9.99 -14.57 -10.57
CA ARG A 109 -11.19 -14.75 -11.41
C ARG A 109 -10.84 -14.90 -12.90
N GLY A 110 -9.83 -14.17 -13.37
CA GLY A 110 -9.30 -14.33 -14.74
C GLY A 110 -8.68 -15.71 -14.97
N ALA A 111 -7.96 -16.24 -13.97
CA ALA A 111 -7.35 -17.57 -14.02
C ALA A 111 -8.38 -18.73 -13.97
N THR A 112 -9.49 -18.54 -13.25
CA THR A 112 -10.56 -19.56 -13.11
C THR A 112 -11.66 -19.46 -14.18
N GLY A 113 -11.70 -18.37 -14.96
CA GLY A 113 -12.63 -18.14 -16.07
C GLY A 113 -12.35 -18.93 -17.35
N GLY A 114 -11.61 -20.04 -17.27
CA GLY A 114 -11.41 -21.00 -18.37
C GLY A 114 -12.76 -21.60 -18.79
N SER A 115 -13.28 -21.11 -19.92
CA SER A 115 -14.56 -21.48 -20.54
C SER A 115 -14.90 -23.00 -20.47
N PRO A 116 -16.00 -23.41 -19.80
CA PRO A 116 -16.40 -24.83 -19.71
C PRO A 116 -17.03 -25.44 -20.97
N TRP A 117 -17.11 -24.71 -22.08
CA TRP A 117 -18.04 -24.99 -23.18
C TRP A 117 -17.37 -25.47 -24.49
N LYS A 118 -16.10 -25.87 -24.45
CA LYS A 118 -15.38 -26.44 -25.62
C LYS A 118 -15.19 -27.96 -25.56
N ILE A 119 -16.23 -28.77 -25.28
CA ILE A 119 -16.21 -30.21 -25.63
C ILE A 119 -17.61 -30.72 -26.03
N ARG A 120 -18.15 -30.23 -27.15
CA ARG A 120 -19.13 -30.91 -28.03
C ARG A 120 -18.81 -30.35 -29.43
N SER A 121 -18.56 -31.08 -30.51
CA SER A 121 -19.09 -32.36 -30.95
C SER A 121 -18.13 -32.92 -32.00
N ASN A 122 -17.82 -34.21 -31.97
CA ASN A 122 -17.37 -34.93 -33.17
C ASN A 122 -17.94 -36.34 -33.14
N PHE A 123 -19.19 -36.48 -33.58
CA PHE A 123 -19.80 -37.77 -33.93
C PHE A 123 -20.77 -37.51 -35.08
N ALA A 124 -20.25 -37.54 -36.32
CA ALA A 124 -20.95 -37.88 -37.55
C ALA A 124 -20.00 -37.82 -38.75
N GLN A 125 -19.46 -38.99 -39.12
CA GLN A 125 -18.98 -39.40 -40.46
C GLN A 125 -18.22 -40.72 -40.24
N THR A 126 -18.48 -41.85 -40.89
CA THR A 126 -19.42 -42.24 -41.95
C THR A 126 -19.50 -43.76 -41.90
#